data_AF-A0AAD7XXI3-F1
#
_entry.id   AF-A0AAD7XXI3-F1
#
_cell.length_a   1.000
_cell.length_b   1.000
_cell.length_c   1.000
_cell.angle_alpha   90.00
_cell.angle_beta   90.00
_cell.angle_gamma   90.00
#
_symmetry.space_group_name_H-M   'P 1'
#
loop_
_entity.id
_entity.type
_entity.pdbx_description
1 polymer ?
#
loop_
_entity_poly.entity_id
_entity_poly.type
_entity_poly.pdbx_seq_one_letter_code
_entity_poly.pdbx_strand_id
1 'polypeptide(L)'
;MVVVDKKKAYTLIFIQDEANQKVLLGMKKRGFGVNLWNGFGGKVEPGESVLEAAHRELEEEAMIKTDHLEKIGLNVFTFEESPMALEVHIFKGKTFQGTPTETEEMRPQWYSYDDIPYDSMWADDRLWLPFMLSGQPFVGEFHFPKDENVVLEQSLQKVTTVPEECRLDQRVLSYGRVNGAQ
;
A
#
# COMPACT_ATOMS: atom_id res chain seq x y z
N MET A 1 22.08 -6.24 -13.30
CA MET A 1 21.05 -5.23 -13.57
C MET A 1 19.84 -5.94 -14.16
N VAL A 2 18.71 -5.91 -13.46
CA VAL A 2 17.43 -6.38 -13.99
C VAL A 2 16.64 -5.16 -14.41
N VAL A 3 16.14 -5.16 -15.64
CA VAL A 3 15.25 -4.10 -16.14
C VAL A 3 13.84 -4.42 -15.66
N VAL A 4 13.19 -3.46 -15.02
CA VAL A 4 11.78 -3.58 -14.62
C VAL A 4 10.91 -3.16 -15.80
N ASP A 5 10.32 -4.13 -16.47
CA ASP A 5 9.52 -3.93 -17.69
C ASP A 5 8.06 -4.36 -17.53
N LYS A 6 7.70 -4.89 -16.36
CA LYS A 6 6.36 -5.36 -16.03
C LYS A 6 5.88 -4.75 -14.72
N LYS A 7 4.56 -4.56 -14.61
CA LYS A 7 3.88 -4.22 -13.36
C LYS A 7 2.68 -5.13 -13.12
N LYS A 8 2.34 -5.30 -11.85
CA LYS A 8 1.05 -5.80 -11.39
C LYS A 8 0.38 -4.74 -10.54
N ALA A 9 -0.91 -4.51 -10.77
CA ALA A 9 -1.71 -3.55 -10.01
C ALA A 9 -2.32 -4.22 -8.76
N TYR A 10 -2.30 -3.48 -7.66
CA TYR A 10 -2.85 -3.85 -6.37
C TYR A 10 -3.61 -2.66 -5.78
N THR A 11 -4.50 -2.94 -4.84
CA THR A 11 -5.21 -1.96 -4.03
C THR A 11 -4.73 -2.04 -2.59
N LEU A 12 -4.81 -0.91 -1.88
CA LEU A 12 -4.63 -0.88 -0.44
C LEU A 12 -5.54 0.19 0.16
N ILE A 13 -6.40 -0.22 1.07
CA ILE A 13 -7.52 0.55 1.60
C ILE A 13 -7.32 0.77 3.10
N PHE A 14 -7.45 2.02 3.53
CA PHE A 14 -7.44 2.40 4.94
C PHE A 14 -8.77 3.03 5.31
N ILE A 15 -9.47 2.42 6.27
CA ILE A 15 -10.68 3.01 6.84
C ILE A 15 -10.29 3.88 8.03
N GLN A 16 -10.69 5.14 8.00
CA GLN A 16 -10.34 6.14 9.02
C GLN A 16 -11.58 6.57 9.82
N ASP A 17 -11.41 6.62 11.13
CA ASP A 17 -12.26 7.39 12.04
C ASP A 17 -11.51 8.67 12.39
N GLU A 18 -11.69 9.70 11.57
CA GLU A 18 -10.98 10.99 11.73
C GLU A 18 -11.39 11.73 13.00
N ALA A 19 -12.63 11.54 13.48
CA ALA A 19 -13.12 12.20 14.69
C ALA A 19 -12.37 11.71 15.93
N ASN A 20 -12.01 10.42 15.96
CA ASN A 20 -11.24 9.82 17.04
C ASN A 20 -9.76 9.59 16.70
N GLN A 21 -9.30 10.05 15.54
CA GLN A 21 -7.96 9.83 15.00
C GLN A 21 -7.54 8.36 15.07
N LYS A 22 -8.39 7.48 14.52
CA LYS A 22 -8.12 6.04 14.43
C LYS A 22 -8.11 5.55 12.98
N VAL A 23 -7.33 4.51 12.74
CA VAL A 23 -7.26 3.78 11.47
C VAL A 23 -7.49 2.31 11.73
N LEU A 24 -8.26 1.67 10.86
CA LEU A 24 -8.46 0.23 10.88
C LEU A 24 -7.33 -0.43 10.09
N LEU A 25 -6.59 -1.32 10.75
CA LEU A 25 -5.56 -2.16 10.16
C LEU A 25 -5.98 -3.63 10.27
N GLY A 26 -5.46 -4.49 9.42
CA GLY A 26 -5.57 -5.93 9.56
C GLY A 26 -4.21 -6.58 9.80
N MET A 27 -4.14 -7.53 10.73
CA MET A 27 -2.98 -8.40 10.88
C MET A 27 -3.11 -9.53 9.86
N LYS A 28 -2.14 -9.63 8.95
CA LYS A 28 -2.17 -10.64 7.89
C LYS A 28 -1.84 -12.02 8.43
N LYS A 29 -2.74 -12.98 8.20
CA LYS A 29 -2.67 -14.35 8.73
C LYS A 29 -2.05 -15.35 7.76
N ARG A 30 -2.04 -15.04 6.46
CA ARG A 30 -1.46 -15.90 5.41
C ARG A 30 -0.95 -15.11 4.22
N GLY A 31 -0.12 -15.74 3.39
CA GLY A 31 0.39 -15.18 2.14
C GLY A 31 1.49 -14.14 2.34
N PHE A 32 1.66 -13.27 1.33
CA PHE A 32 2.67 -12.22 1.30
C PHE A 32 2.40 -11.16 2.36
N GLY A 33 3.39 -10.86 3.22
CA GLY A 33 3.24 -9.94 4.36
C GLY A 33 2.63 -10.56 5.62
N VAL A 34 2.64 -11.89 5.76
CA VAL A 34 2.16 -12.57 6.98
C VAL A 34 2.82 -12.02 8.24
N ASN A 35 2.04 -11.88 9.31
CA ASN A 35 2.43 -11.27 10.59
C ASN A 35 2.74 -9.77 10.56
N LEU A 36 2.48 -9.08 9.44
CA LEU A 36 2.51 -7.63 9.38
C LEU A 36 1.09 -7.07 9.45
N TRP A 37 0.97 -5.92 10.11
CA TRP A 37 -0.20 -5.07 10.03
C TRP A 37 -0.18 -4.27 8.73
N ASN A 38 -1.34 -4.13 8.09
CA ASN A 38 -1.48 -3.30 6.90
C ASN A 38 -2.92 -2.77 6.76
N GLY A 39 -3.16 -1.95 5.74
CA GLY A 39 -4.50 -1.77 5.18
C GLY A 39 -5.04 -3.06 4.56
N PHE A 40 -6.27 -3.00 4.06
CA PHE A 40 -6.93 -4.12 3.37
C PHE A 40 -6.72 -4.00 1.88
N GLY A 41 -6.53 -5.08 1.14
CA GLY A 41 -6.32 -4.97 -0.29
C GLY A 41 -5.58 -6.14 -0.91
N GLY A 42 -5.63 -6.18 -2.23
CA GLY A 42 -5.07 -7.28 -2.98
C GLY A 42 -4.92 -6.95 -4.45
N LYS A 43 -4.81 -7.98 -5.27
CA LYS A 43 -4.46 -7.84 -6.68
C LYS A 43 -5.70 -7.39 -7.47
N VAL A 44 -5.50 -6.49 -8.42
CA VAL A 44 -6.53 -6.16 -9.42
C VAL A 44 -6.60 -7.32 -10.44
N GLU A 45 -7.76 -7.94 -10.54
CA GLU A 45 -8.01 -9.08 -11.41
C GLU A 45 -8.42 -8.67 -12.84
N PRO A 46 -8.27 -9.56 -13.85
CA PRO A 46 -8.70 -9.25 -15.21
C PRO A 46 -10.21 -8.98 -15.29
N GLY A 47 -10.57 -7.82 -15.82
CA GLY A 47 -11.96 -7.46 -16.08
C GLY A 47 -12.62 -6.59 -15.00
N GLU A 48 -11.92 -6.30 -13.90
CA GLU A 48 -12.34 -5.30 -12.91
C GLU A 48 -11.48 -4.02 -13.01
N SER A 49 -12.08 -2.90 -12.65
CA SER A 49 -11.37 -1.65 -12.39
C SER A 49 -10.66 -1.70 -11.04
N VAL A 50 -9.69 -0.80 -10.84
CA VAL A 50 -8.98 -0.67 -9.56
C VAL A 50 -9.95 -0.37 -8.40
N LEU A 51 -10.99 0.43 -8.64
CA LEU A 51 -11.97 0.75 -7.61
C LEU A 51 -12.85 -0.45 -7.27
N GLU A 52 -13.29 -1.23 -8.27
CA GLU A 52 -14.03 -2.47 -8.06
C GLU A 52 -13.20 -3.48 -7.24
N ALA A 53 -11.93 -3.66 -7.59
CA ALA A 53 -10.99 -4.48 -6.82
C ALA A 53 -10.89 -4.00 -5.38
N ALA A 54 -10.83 -2.68 -5.14
CA ALA A 54 -10.70 -2.13 -3.80
C ALA A 54 -11.94 -2.41 -2.93
N HIS A 55 -13.14 -2.32 -3.50
CA HIS A 55 -14.36 -2.68 -2.79
C HIS A 55 -14.46 -4.18 -2.51
N ARG A 56 -14.10 -5.02 -3.49
CA ARG A 56 -14.08 -6.49 -3.34
C ARG A 56 -13.15 -6.92 -2.22
N GLU A 57 -11.89 -6.48 -2.25
CA GLU A 57 -10.88 -6.85 -1.24
C GLU A 57 -11.26 -6.39 0.17
N LEU A 58 -11.85 -5.19 0.30
CA LEU A 58 -12.34 -4.70 1.59
C LEU A 58 -13.46 -5.57 2.17
N GLU A 59 -14.37 -6.05 1.32
CA GLU A 59 -15.42 -6.97 1.74
C GLU A 59 -14.86 -8.35 2.10
N GLU A 60 -13.94 -8.89 1.29
CA GLU A 60 -13.32 -10.20 1.48
C GLU A 60 -12.44 -10.27 2.74
N GLU A 61 -11.63 -9.24 3.00
CA GLU A 61 -10.66 -9.26 4.11
C GLU A 61 -11.22 -8.75 5.44
N ALA A 62 -12.22 -7.85 5.42
CA ALA A 62 -12.72 -7.18 6.62
C ALA A 62 -14.24 -7.29 6.85
N MET A 63 -15.00 -7.91 5.93
CA MET A 63 -16.46 -8.05 6.02
C MET A 63 -17.20 -6.71 6.13
N ILE A 64 -16.64 -5.64 5.54
CA ILE A 64 -17.23 -4.30 5.53
C ILE A 64 -17.32 -3.74 4.11
N LYS A 65 -18.27 -2.82 3.92
CA LYS A 65 -18.49 -2.13 2.63
C LYS A 65 -18.50 -0.63 2.86
N THR A 66 -18.03 0.14 1.90
CA THR A 66 -18.20 1.60 1.87
C THR A 66 -18.52 2.01 0.44
N ASP A 67 -19.31 3.06 0.28
CA ASP A 67 -19.61 3.65 -1.04
C ASP A 67 -18.63 4.79 -1.38
N HIS A 68 -17.70 5.09 -0.48
CA HIS A 68 -16.85 6.28 -0.53
C HIS A 68 -15.38 5.92 -0.30
N LEU A 69 -14.74 5.39 -1.34
CA LEU A 69 -13.29 5.26 -1.42
C LEU A 69 -12.70 6.41 -2.24
N GLU A 70 -11.75 7.13 -1.65
CA GLU A 70 -11.01 8.21 -2.29
C GLU A 70 -9.57 7.74 -2.54
N LYS A 71 -9.14 7.77 -3.80
CA LYS A 71 -7.73 7.48 -4.13
C LYS A 71 -6.85 8.62 -3.60
N ILE A 72 -5.95 8.29 -2.69
CA ILE A 72 -5.10 9.26 -1.99
C ILE A 72 -3.61 9.06 -2.29
N GLY A 73 -3.22 7.91 -2.81
CA GLY A 73 -1.82 7.66 -3.14
C GLY A 73 -1.62 6.65 -4.25
N LEU A 74 -0.41 6.66 -4.80
CA LEU A 74 0.10 5.63 -5.68
C LEU A 74 1.52 5.29 -5.26
N ASN A 75 1.73 4.06 -4.80
CA ASN A 75 3.06 3.55 -4.48
C ASN A 75 3.54 2.58 -5.55
N VAL A 76 4.81 2.69 -5.92
CA VAL A 76 5.47 1.76 -6.85
C VAL A 76 6.61 1.07 -6.11
N PHE A 77 6.49 -0.24 -5.97
CA PHE A 77 7.49 -1.09 -5.32
C PHE A 77 8.29 -1.87 -6.34
N THR A 78 9.59 -1.91 -6.14
CA THR A 78 10.52 -2.69 -6.95
C THR A 78 11.46 -3.46 -6.05
N PHE A 79 11.97 -4.59 -6.55
CA PHE A 79 12.76 -5.53 -5.76
C PHE A 79 14.02 -5.91 -6.52
N GLU A 80 15.14 -6.05 -5.81
CA GLU A 80 16.36 -6.61 -6.40
C GLU A 80 16.07 -7.95 -7.09
N GLU A 81 16.73 -8.18 -8.23
CA GLU A 81 16.58 -9.40 -9.05
C GLU A 81 15.17 -9.64 -9.64
N SER A 82 14.20 -8.75 -9.43
CA SER A 82 12.84 -8.88 -9.99
C SER A 82 12.62 -7.95 -11.19
N PRO A 83 12.10 -8.44 -12.34
CA PRO A 83 11.68 -7.60 -13.44
C PRO A 83 10.26 -7.01 -13.24
N MET A 84 9.62 -7.31 -12.11
CA MET A 84 8.23 -6.96 -11.83
C MET A 84 8.15 -5.86 -10.77
N ALA A 85 7.48 -4.77 -11.09
CA ALA A 85 7.02 -3.78 -10.13
C ALA A 85 5.64 -4.15 -9.55
N LEU A 86 5.37 -3.71 -8.33
CA LEU A 86 4.02 -3.68 -7.76
C LEU A 86 3.54 -2.23 -7.79
N GLU A 87 2.43 -1.99 -8.47
CA GLU A 87 1.74 -0.70 -8.54
C GLU A 87 0.57 -0.76 -7.55
N VAL A 88 0.69 -0.06 -6.43
CA VAL A 88 -0.27 -0.15 -5.32
C VAL A 88 -1.05 1.16 -5.22
N HIS A 89 -2.36 1.07 -5.47
CA HIS A 89 -3.29 2.18 -5.45
C HIS A 89 -3.84 2.33 -4.04
N ILE A 90 -3.50 3.44 -3.38
CA ILE A 90 -3.86 3.70 -1.99
C ILE A 90 -5.20 4.43 -1.96
N PHE A 91 -6.16 3.85 -1.27
CA PHE A 91 -7.47 4.44 -1.01
C PHE A 91 -7.64 4.72 0.47
N LYS A 92 -8.31 5.82 0.79
CA LYS A 92 -8.87 6.05 2.11
C LYS A 92 -10.39 5.97 2.02
N GLY A 93 -11.00 5.41 3.05
CA GLY A 93 -12.44 5.34 3.20
C GLY A 93 -12.89 5.98 4.50
N LYS A 94 -14.07 6.59 4.45
CA LYS A 94 -14.82 7.06 5.63
C LYS A 94 -16.21 6.48 5.55
N THR A 95 -16.83 6.24 6.71
CA THR A 95 -18.19 5.68 6.79
C THR A 95 -18.31 4.33 6.08
N PHE A 96 -18.59 3.29 6.82
CA PHE A 96 -18.74 1.94 6.27
C PHE A 96 -19.95 1.25 6.90
N GLN A 97 -20.43 0.23 6.20
CA GLN A 97 -21.45 -0.69 6.65
C GLN A 97 -20.81 -2.01 7.07
N GLY A 98 -21.42 -2.68 8.04
CA GLY A 98 -20.92 -3.91 8.62
C GLY A 98 -20.10 -3.69 9.89
N THR A 99 -19.45 -4.75 10.34
CA THR A 99 -18.55 -4.73 11.51
C THR A 99 -17.24 -5.39 11.08
N PRO A 100 -16.07 -4.73 11.25
CA PRO A 100 -14.80 -5.35 10.94
C PRO A 100 -14.68 -6.70 11.65
N THR A 101 -14.56 -7.76 10.86
CA THR A 101 -14.61 -9.13 11.35
C THR A 101 -13.36 -9.88 10.91
N GLU A 102 -12.80 -10.69 11.80
CA GLU A 102 -11.68 -11.55 11.46
C GLU A 102 -12.07 -12.60 10.41
N THR A 103 -11.23 -12.73 9.39
CA THR A 103 -11.37 -13.69 8.28
C THR A 103 -10.26 -14.72 8.34
N GLU A 104 -10.23 -15.63 7.37
CA GLU A 104 -9.07 -16.52 7.20
C GLU A 104 -7.79 -15.74 6.84
N GLU A 105 -7.93 -14.55 6.26
CA GLU A 105 -6.83 -13.75 5.71
C GLU A 105 -6.33 -12.68 6.67
N MET A 106 -7.24 -11.98 7.34
CA MET A 106 -6.95 -10.78 8.10
C MET A 106 -7.67 -10.77 9.44
N ARG A 107 -7.00 -10.24 10.47
CA ARG A 107 -7.61 -9.90 11.76
C ARG A 107 -7.66 -8.39 11.93
N PRO A 108 -8.83 -7.74 11.72
CA PRO A 108 -8.97 -6.30 11.85
C PRO A 108 -8.79 -5.79 13.29
N GLN A 109 -8.18 -4.62 13.44
CA GLN A 109 -8.05 -3.91 14.71
C GLN A 109 -7.92 -2.39 14.46
N TRP A 110 -8.58 -1.61 15.32
CA TRP A 110 -8.42 -0.16 15.33
C TRP A 110 -7.16 0.25 16.09
N TYR A 111 -6.40 1.16 15.50
CA TYR A 111 -5.26 1.82 16.11
C TYR A 111 -5.46 3.33 16.15
N SER A 112 -5.06 3.98 17.25
CA SER A 112 -4.91 5.44 17.26
C SER A 112 -3.74 5.82 16.36
N TYR A 113 -3.78 7.01 15.74
CA TYR A 113 -2.69 7.50 14.90
C TYR A 113 -1.35 7.56 15.63
N ASP A 114 -1.37 7.82 16.94
CA ASP A 114 -0.17 7.90 17.79
C ASP A 114 0.36 6.52 18.24
N ASP A 115 -0.41 5.45 18.02
CA ASP A 115 -0.12 4.09 18.47
C ASP A 115 -0.13 3.08 17.31
N ILE A 116 0.11 3.57 16.09
CA ILE A 116 0.26 2.71 14.91
C ILE A 116 1.51 1.83 15.10
N PRO A 117 1.38 0.50 14.93
CA PRO A 117 2.46 -0.44 15.24
C PRO A 117 3.47 -0.53 14.09
N TYR A 118 4.13 0.59 13.74
CA TYR A 118 5.05 0.69 12.60
C TYR A 118 6.16 -0.37 12.58
N ASP A 119 6.61 -0.83 13.75
CA ASP A 119 7.66 -1.86 13.86
C ASP A 119 7.15 -3.26 13.50
N SER A 120 5.83 -3.42 13.31
CA SER A 120 5.17 -4.63 12.82
C SER A 120 4.37 -4.35 11.55
N MET A 121 4.80 -3.35 10.76
CA MET A 121 4.28 -2.98 9.45
C MET A 121 5.39 -3.09 8.40
N TRP A 122 5.10 -2.80 7.12
CA TRP A 122 6.15 -2.75 6.12
C TRP A 122 7.09 -1.57 6.38
N ALA A 123 8.38 -1.73 6.03
CA ALA A 123 9.41 -0.75 6.35
C ALA A 123 9.14 0.64 5.72
N ASP A 124 8.47 0.67 4.57
CA ASP A 124 8.08 1.90 3.86
C ASP A 124 6.86 2.60 4.49
N ASP A 125 6.00 1.89 5.23
CA ASP A 125 4.75 2.45 5.77
C ASP A 125 5.00 3.67 6.66
N ARG A 126 6.10 3.67 7.42
CA ARG A 126 6.54 4.83 8.24
C ARG A 126 6.72 6.11 7.42
N LEU A 127 7.02 5.99 6.13
CA LEU A 127 7.36 7.10 5.26
C LEU A 127 6.10 7.74 4.64
N TRP A 128 5.20 6.93 4.10
CA TRP A 128 4.05 7.42 3.32
C TRP A 128 2.72 7.36 4.08
N LEU A 129 2.55 6.48 5.06
CA LEU A 129 1.30 6.38 5.82
C LEU A 129 0.91 7.70 6.49
N PRO A 130 1.83 8.52 7.04
CA PRO A 130 1.47 9.86 7.57
C PRO A 130 0.81 10.79 6.53
N PHE A 131 1.12 10.64 5.24
CA PHE A 131 0.51 11.42 4.17
C PHE A 131 -0.93 10.96 3.93
N MET A 132 -1.15 9.64 3.92
CA MET A 132 -2.50 9.05 3.89
C MET A 132 -3.34 9.52 5.08
N LEU A 133 -2.79 9.45 6.30
CA LEU A 133 -3.50 9.82 7.53
C LEU A 133 -3.88 11.30 7.57
N SER A 134 -3.02 12.18 7.04
CA SER A 134 -3.29 13.63 6.94
C SER A 134 -4.14 14.02 5.75
N GLY A 135 -4.53 13.07 4.89
CA GLY A 135 -5.30 13.34 3.68
C GLY A 135 -4.51 14.11 2.61
N GLN A 136 -3.19 14.05 2.64
CA GLN A 136 -2.30 14.66 1.64
C GLN A 136 -2.10 13.69 0.47
N PRO A 137 -2.50 14.02 -0.77
CA PRO A 137 -2.22 13.16 -1.92
C PRO A 137 -0.72 13.00 -2.19
N PHE A 138 -0.30 11.79 -2.54
CA PHE A 138 1.12 11.46 -2.74
C PHE A 138 1.41 10.46 -3.86
N VAL A 139 2.67 10.43 -4.29
CA VAL A 139 3.26 9.35 -5.09
C VAL A 139 4.53 8.89 -4.39
N GLY A 140 4.61 7.59 -4.12
CA GLY A 140 5.76 6.95 -3.50
C GLY A 140 6.43 5.95 -4.43
N GLU A 141 7.74 5.86 -4.36
CA GLU A 141 8.55 4.86 -5.06
C GLU A 141 9.53 4.30 -4.06
N PHE A 142 9.56 2.98 -3.93
CA PHE A 142 10.39 2.29 -2.94
C PHE A 142 11.08 1.10 -3.60
N HIS A 143 12.39 1.05 -3.44
CA HIS A 143 13.22 -0.07 -3.87
C HIS A 143 13.63 -0.91 -2.67
N PHE A 144 13.38 -2.21 -2.77
CA PHE A 144 13.66 -3.18 -1.71
C PHE A 144 14.73 -4.18 -2.14
N PRO A 145 15.52 -4.70 -1.18
CA PRO A 145 16.29 -5.91 -1.41
C PRO A 145 15.35 -7.10 -1.59
N LYS A 146 15.92 -8.24 -2.01
CA LYS A 146 15.16 -9.49 -2.19
C LYS A 146 14.48 -10.00 -0.92
N ASP A 147 15.03 -9.68 0.26
CA ASP A 147 14.48 -10.09 1.55
C ASP A 147 13.49 -9.06 2.14
N GLU A 148 13.27 -7.94 1.45
CA GLU A 148 12.20 -6.97 1.71
C GLU A 148 12.28 -6.27 3.08
N ASN A 149 13.41 -6.43 3.79
CA ASN A 149 13.54 -6.01 5.19
C ASN A 149 13.79 -4.51 5.38
N VAL A 150 14.34 -3.84 4.36
CA VAL A 150 14.70 -2.41 4.42
C VAL A 150 14.42 -1.73 3.09
N VAL A 151 14.15 -0.42 3.11
CA VAL A 151 14.09 0.39 1.89
C VAL A 151 15.52 0.78 1.49
N LEU A 152 15.96 0.41 0.29
CA LEU A 152 17.28 0.78 -0.26
C LEU A 152 17.28 2.18 -0.86
N GLU A 153 16.24 2.47 -1.65
CA GLU A 153 16.05 3.77 -2.31
C GLU A 153 14.59 4.17 -2.23
N GLN A 154 14.33 5.47 -2.13
CA GLN A 154 12.99 6.00 -2.05
C GLN A 154 12.84 7.36 -2.74
N SER A 155 11.64 7.61 -3.26
CA SER A 155 11.14 8.92 -3.64
C SER A 155 9.72 9.06 -3.13
N LEU A 156 9.41 10.13 -2.41
CA LEU A 156 8.07 10.41 -1.92
C LEU A 156 7.72 11.86 -2.20
N GLN A 157 6.66 12.06 -2.99
CA GLN A 157 6.27 13.38 -3.48
C GLN A 157 4.82 13.68 -3.12
N LYS A 158 4.59 14.90 -2.61
CA LYS A 158 3.24 15.45 -2.50
C LYS A 158 2.76 15.82 -3.89
N VAL A 159 1.51 15.48 -4.19
CA VAL A 159 0.87 15.85 -5.46
C VAL A 159 -0.46 16.54 -5.20
N THR A 160 -0.96 17.27 -6.19
CA THR A 160 -2.32 17.82 -6.18
C THR A 160 -3.35 16.81 -6.71
N THR A 161 -2.91 15.90 -7.58
CA THR A 161 -3.75 14.89 -8.21
C THR A 161 -2.95 13.59 -8.30
N VAL A 162 -3.53 12.51 -7.77
CA VAL A 162 -2.90 11.18 -7.83
C VAL A 162 -3.00 10.67 -9.28
N PRO A 163 -1.89 10.25 -9.91
CA PRO A 163 -1.92 9.64 -11.24
C PRO A 163 -2.85 8.43 -11.27
N GLU A 164 -3.54 8.18 -12.38
CA GLU A 164 -4.36 6.97 -12.54
C GLU A 164 -3.51 5.71 -12.46
N GLU A 165 -2.33 5.73 -13.11
CA GLU A 165 -1.36 4.66 -13.16
C GLU A 165 0.08 5.19 -13.21
N CYS A 166 1.04 4.32 -12.95
CA CYS A 166 2.47 4.53 -13.15
C CYS A 166 2.89 4.12 -14.57
N ARG A 167 3.70 4.97 -15.20
CA ARG A 167 4.36 4.71 -16.48
C ARG A 167 5.77 4.16 -16.26
N LEU A 168 5.98 2.89 -16.64
CA LEU A 168 7.29 2.22 -16.54
C LEU A 168 8.26 2.59 -17.67
N ASP A 169 7.73 2.93 -18.85
CA ASP A 169 8.48 3.22 -20.08
C ASP A 169 9.35 4.48 -20.01
N GLN A 170 9.14 5.33 -19.01
CA GLN A 170 9.98 6.50 -18.72
C GLN A 170 11.05 6.23 -17.64
N ARG A 171 11.22 4.96 -17.20
CA ARG A 171 12.05 4.61 -16.05
C ARG A 171 13.15 3.63 -16.45
N VAL A 172 14.36 4.15 -16.70
CA VAL A 172 15.56 3.33 -16.59
C VAL A 172 15.89 3.26 -15.11
N LEU A 173 15.43 2.22 -14.43
CA LEU A 173 15.89 1.91 -13.07
C LEU A 173 17.31 1.37 -13.17
N SER A 174 18.29 2.26 -13.41
CA SER A 174 19.71 1.92 -13.36
C SER A 174 20.13 1.86 -11.90
N TYR A 175 20.00 0.68 -11.29
CA TYR A 175 20.58 0.41 -9.98
C TYR A 175 22.09 0.32 -10.13
N GLY A 176 22.76 1.47 -10.00
CA GLY A 176 24.20 1.56 -9.86
C GLY A 176 24.55 1.26 -8.42
N ARG A 177 25.46 0.29 -8.20
CA ARG A 177 26.10 0.10 -6.89
C ARG A 177 26.53 1.47 -6.36
N VAL A 178 26.00 1.87 -5.23
CA VAL A 178 26.71 2.80 -4.35
C VAL A 178 27.90 2.01 -3.81
N ASN A 179 28.98 1.93 -4.59
CA ASN A 179 30.28 1.62 -4.05
C ASN A 179 30.65 2.84 -3.19
N GLY A 180 30.30 2.76 -1.91
CA GLY A 180 30.84 3.64 -0.89
C GLY A 180 32.36 3.60 -0.97
N ALA A 181 32.95 4.77 -1.06
CA ALA A 181 34.37 4.97 -0.94
C ALA A 181 34.87 4.48 0.43
N GLN A 182 35.85 3.58 0.42
CA GLN A 182 37.19 3.78 0.98
C GLN A 182 38.13 2.66 0.53
#